data_AF-A0A1Y1NF17-F1
#
_entry.id   AF-A0A1Y1NF17-F1
#
_cell.length_a   1.000
_cell.length_b   1.000
_cell.length_c   1.000
_cell.angle_alpha   90.00
_cell.angle_beta   90.00
_cell.angle_gamma   90.00
#
_symmetry.space_group_name_H-M   'P 1'
#
loop_
_entity.id
_entity.type
_entity.pdbx_description
1 polymer ?
#
loop_
_entity_poly.entity_id
_entity_poly.type
_entity_poly.pdbx_seq_one_letter_code
_entity_poly.pdbx_strand_id
1 'polypeptide(L)'
;QVRIQLRRICLHETATSVAFPECHALGLIPFCQENPCLYIERRVNLWRTLLQTPMDYYILRWRPEIYLVYNEDHAKDGEESANGARLSSERISLMFAHWAMETLELLRSGMPRRCFKLVIDGDPAPQLATRLFRDIIQRDATWQRVIEVANSALRSKYPTEEGIPFYLTHSPAYFFDGFSD
;
A
#
# COMPACT_ATOMS: atom_id res chain seq x y z
N GLN A 1 -18.36 -24.01 17.90
CA GLN A 1 -17.36 -25.07 17.62
C GLN A 1 -16.64 -24.93 16.28
N VAL A 2 -17.29 -24.47 15.19
CA VAL A 2 -16.67 -24.35 13.84
C VAL A 2 -15.40 -23.47 13.77
N ARG A 3 -15.33 -22.38 14.57
CA ARG A 3 -14.21 -21.41 14.51
C ARG A 3 -12.83 -21.98 14.86
N ILE A 4 -12.74 -22.98 15.74
CA ILE A 4 -11.47 -23.61 16.16
C ILE A 4 -10.95 -24.60 15.11
N GLN A 5 -11.84 -25.10 14.23
CA GLN A 5 -11.49 -26.11 13.23
C GLN A 5 -10.94 -25.49 11.94
N LEU A 6 -11.27 -24.22 11.66
CA LEU A 6 -10.71 -23.50 10.52
C LEU A 6 -9.22 -23.22 10.76
N ARG A 7 -8.38 -23.63 9.82
CA ARG A 7 -6.93 -23.42 9.89
C ARG A 7 -6.43 -22.42 8.87
N ARG A 8 -7.14 -22.23 7.76
CA ARG A 8 -6.72 -21.35 6.69
C ARG A 8 -7.90 -20.65 6.03
N ILE A 9 -7.77 -19.34 5.83
CA ILE A 9 -8.66 -18.53 5.00
C ILE A 9 -7.80 -17.82 3.96
N CYS A 10 -8.23 -17.86 2.70
CA CYS A 10 -7.61 -17.09 1.62
C CYS A 10 -8.64 -16.07 1.11
N LEU A 11 -8.39 -14.79 1.34
CA LEU A 11 -9.21 -13.69 0.85
C LEU A 11 -8.63 -13.22 -0.48
N HIS A 12 -9.45 -13.24 -1.53
CA HIS A 12 -9.07 -12.77 -2.86
C HIS A 12 -9.78 -11.44 -3.14
N GLU A 13 -9.04 -10.35 -3.01
CA GLU A 13 -9.49 -9.00 -3.31
C GLU A 13 -9.16 -8.71 -4.78
N THR A 14 -10.11 -9.02 -5.67
CA THR A 14 -9.95 -8.92 -7.13
C THR A 14 -10.83 -7.85 -7.77
N ALA A 15 -11.48 -7.04 -6.94
CA ALA A 15 -12.33 -5.93 -7.34
C ALA A 15 -12.16 -4.77 -6.36
N THR A 16 -12.62 -3.58 -6.75
CA THR A 16 -12.65 -2.40 -5.90
C THR A 16 -13.58 -2.63 -4.71
N SER A 17 -13.05 -2.41 -3.51
CA SER A 17 -13.82 -2.40 -2.27
C SER A 17 -14.14 -0.95 -1.89
N VAL A 18 -15.29 -0.73 -1.25
CA VAL A 18 -15.73 0.61 -0.82
C VAL A 18 -14.99 1.05 0.45
N ALA A 19 -14.93 2.37 0.69
CA ALA A 19 -14.28 2.99 1.86
C ALA A 19 -12.75 2.74 1.94
N PHE A 20 -12.25 2.26 3.08
CA PHE A 20 -10.82 2.05 3.39
C PHE A 20 -10.53 0.54 3.52
N PRO A 21 -10.49 -0.20 2.40
CA PRO A 21 -10.34 -1.65 2.43
C PRO A 21 -9.05 -2.14 3.09
N GLU A 22 -7.98 -1.36 3.06
CA GLU A 22 -6.72 -1.63 3.73
C GLU A 22 -6.92 -1.99 5.22
N CYS A 23 -7.79 -1.27 5.93
CA CYS A 23 -8.06 -1.46 7.36
C CYS A 23 -8.95 -2.67 7.69
N HIS A 24 -9.60 -3.28 6.70
CA HIS A 24 -10.59 -4.35 6.95
C HIS A 24 -10.01 -5.56 7.70
N ALA A 25 -8.70 -5.78 7.60
CA ALA A 25 -8.03 -6.86 8.31
C ALA A 25 -8.03 -6.69 9.84
N LEU A 26 -8.25 -5.47 10.37
CA LEU A 26 -8.42 -5.24 11.81
C LEU A 26 -9.59 -6.04 12.39
N GLY A 27 -10.69 -6.15 11.63
CA GLY A 27 -11.86 -6.94 12.03
C GLY A 27 -11.59 -8.44 12.16
N LEU A 28 -10.44 -8.92 11.67
CA LEU A 28 -10.04 -10.32 11.73
C LEU A 28 -9.29 -10.68 13.03
N ILE A 29 -8.84 -9.67 13.79
CA ILE A 29 -8.02 -9.86 15.00
C ILE A 29 -8.70 -10.80 16.01
N PRO A 30 -9.98 -10.62 16.40
CA PRO A 30 -10.59 -11.47 17.41
C PRO A 30 -10.62 -12.96 17.01
N PHE A 31 -10.78 -13.26 15.72
CA PHE A 31 -10.82 -14.64 15.24
C PHE A 31 -9.46 -15.32 15.31
N CYS A 32 -8.38 -14.59 15.02
CA CYS A 32 -7.02 -15.09 15.17
C CYS A 32 -6.64 -15.24 16.66
N GLN A 33 -7.17 -14.39 17.55
CA GLN A 33 -6.99 -14.54 19.00
C GLN A 33 -7.75 -15.74 19.56
N GLU A 34 -9.00 -15.95 19.14
CA GLU A 34 -9.83 -17.12 19.52
C GLU A 34 -9.23 -18.44 19.01
N ASN A 35 -8.61 -18.43 17.84
CA ASN A 35 -7.98 -19.59 17.23
C ASN A 35 -6.56 -19.24 16.75
N PRO A 36 -5.54 -19.38 17.63
CA PRO A 36 -4.14 -19.07 17.28
C PRO A 36 -3.54 -19.93 16.16
N CYS A 37 -4.24 -20.99 15.75
CA CYS A 37 -3.86 -21.83 14.62
C CYS A 37 -4.57 -21.42 13.30
N LEU A 38 -5.39 -20.36 13.32
CA LEU A 38 -5.96 -19.77 12.13
C LEU A 38 -4.90 -18.95 11.39
N TYR A 39 -4.75 -19.24 10.11
CA TYR A 39 -3.91 -18.50 9.18
C TYR A 39 -4.75 -17.81 8.11
N ILE A 40 -4.53 -16.52 7.90
CA ILE A 40 -5.24 -15.71 6.92
C ILE A 40 -4.24 -15.20 5.90
N GLU A 41 -4.50 -15.49 4.64
CA GLU A 41 -3.78 -14.93 3.51
C GLU A 41 -4.72 -13.99 2.75
N ARG A 42 -4.37 -12.70 2.70
CA ARG A 42 -5.11 -11.69 1.95
C ARG A 42 -4.34 -11.36 0.67
N ARG A 43 -4.90 -11.76 -0.47
CA ARG A 43 -4.35 -11.52 -1.81
C ARG A 43 -5.06 -10.34 -2.43
N VAL A 44 -4.32 -9.28 -2.71
CA VAL A 44 -4.83 -8.03 -3.25
C VAL A 44 -4.32 -7.86 -4.66
N ASN A 45 -5.22 -7.84 -5.62
CA ASN A 45 -4.84 -7.61 -7.00
C ASN A 45 -4.36 -6.17 -7.20
N LEU A 46 -3.13 -6.01 -7.68
CA LEU A 46 -2.50 -4.71 -7.87
C LEU A 46 -3.35 -3.81 -8.77
N TRP A 47 -3.80 -4.33 -9.91
CA TRP A 47 -4.44 -3.55 -10.96
C TRP A 47 -5.93 -3.32 -10.74
N ARG A 48 -6.63 -4.33 -10.22
CA ARG A 48 -8.09 -4.35 -10.06
C ARG A 48 -8.56 -3.94 -8.67
N THR A 49 -7.64 -3.80 -7.71
CA THR A 49 -7.98 -3.43 -6.33
C THR A 49 -7.04 -2.38 -5.76
N LEU A 50 -5.74 -2.66 -5.64
CA LEU A 50 -4.82 -1.75 -4.93
C LEU A 50 -4.75 -0.37 -5.60
N LEU A 51 -4.58 -0.37 -6.92
CA LEU A 51 -4.54 0.84 -7.74
C LEU A 51 -5.94 1.33 -8.13
N GLN A 52 -7.01 0.87 -7.46
CA GLN A 52 -8.38 1.29 -7.70
C GLN A 52 -8.94 1.92 -6.41
N THR A 53 -8.93 3.24 -6.26
CA THR A 53 -9.52 3.87 -5.05
C THR A 53 -10.95 4.38 -5.30
N PRO A 54 -11.83 4.36 -4.28
CA PRO A 54 -13.20 4.89 -4.39
C PRO A 54 -13.29 6.41 -4.58
N MET A 55 -12.26 7.19 -4.25
CA MET A 55 -12.24 8.63 -4.56
C MET A 55 -12.07 8.91 -6.06
N ASP A 56 -11.72 7.88 -6.84
CA ASP A 56 -11.54 7.96 -8.28
C ASP A 56 -12.80 7.48 -9.03
N TYR A 57 -13.99 7.93 -8.59
CA TYR A 57 -15.27 7.73 -9.30
C TYR A 57 -15.22 8.14 -10.79
N TYR A 58 -14.14 8.82 -11.23
CA TYR A 58 -13.92 9.25 -12.60
C TYR A 58 -12.68 8.66 -13.31
N ILE A 59 -11.74 7.96 -12.64
CA ILE A 59 -10.38 7.83 -13.22
C ILE A 59 -9.85 6.41 -13.37
N LEU A 60 -10.10 5.46 -12.46
CA LEU A 60 -9.32 4.20 -12.48
C LEU A 60 -10.07 2.94 -12.89
N ARG A 61 -11.39 2.96 -13.06
CA ARG A 61 -12.16 1.74 -13.36
C ARG A 61 -11.58 1.00 -14.56
N TRP A 62 -11.01 -0.19 -14.33
CA TRP A 62 -10.54 -1.09 -15.39
C TRP A 62 -11.72 -1.42 -16.31
N ARG A 63 -11.79 -0.74 -17.46
CA ARG A 63 -12.78 -0.93 -18.53
C ARG A 63 -11.98 -1.21 -19.80
N PRO A 64 -12.08 -2.39 -20.42
CA PRO A 64 -11.36 -2.67 -21.66
C PRO A 64 -11.83 -1.83 -22.87
N GLU A 65 -12.86 -0.99 -22.72
CA GLU A 65 -13.58 -0.36 -23.83
C GLU A 65 -13.59 1.18 -23.79
N ILE A 66 -12.98 1.85 -22.80
CA ILE A 66 -13.05 3.31 -22.68
C ILE A 66 -11.64 3.91 -22.55
N TYR A 67 -11.27 4.70 -23.56
CA TYR A 67 -10.08 5.55 -23.58
C TYR A 67 -10.05 6.44 -22.32
N LEU A 68 -8.96 6.35 -21.58
CA LEU A 68 -8.77 7.05 -20.31
C LEU A 68 -8.46 8.52 -20.55
N VAL A 69 -9.34 9.41 -20.08
CA VAL A 69 -9.07 10.85 -20.04
C VAL A 69 -8.24 11.14 -18.80
N TYR A 70 -6.93 11.27 -19.00
CA TYR A 70 -6.06 11.97 -18.06
C TYR A 70 -6.30 13.47 -18.20
N ASN A 71 -6.24 14.20 -17.09
CA ASN A 71 -5.88 15.61 -17.15
C ASN A 71 -4.50 15.68 -17.80
N GLU A 72 -4.44 16.21 -19.03
CA GLU A 72 -3.29 16.17 -19.94
C GLU A 72 -2.01 16.80 -19.35
N ASP A 73 -2.14 17.59 -18.29
CA ASP A 73 -1.04 18.37 -17.69
C ASP A 73 -0.02 17.53 -16.91
N HIS A 74 -0.39 16.35 -16.36
CA HIS A 74 0.56 15.44 -15.68
C HIS A 74 1.04 14.29 -16.57
N ALA A 75 0.52 14.21 -17.80
CA ALA A 75 0.56 13.01 -18.60
C ALA A 75 1.88 12.79 -19.36
N LYS A 76 2.90 13.64 -19.24
CA LYS A 76 4.13 13.49 -20.05
C LYS A 76 5.16 12.50 -19.46
N ASP A 77 5.18 12.31 -18.15
CA ASP A 77 6.24 11.58 -17.43
C ASP A 77 5.75 10.39 -16.57
N GLY A 78 4.49 9.96 -16.71
CA GLY A 78 3.90 8.87 -15.92
C GLY A 78 4.23 7.45 -16.43
N GLU A 79 4.19 6.47 -15.53
CA GLU A 79 4.52 5.06 -15.80
C GLU A 79 3.32 4.31 -16.39
N GLU A 80 3.55 3.52 -17.45
CA GLU A 80 2.47 2.78 -18.11
C GLU A 80 1.92 1.64 -17.23
N SER A 81 0.61 1.59 -17.07
CA SER A 81 -0.11 0.56 -16.30
C SER A 81 -0.50 -0.64 -17.18
N ALA A 82 -1.06 -1.69 -16.57
CA ALA A 82 -1.53 -2.87 -17.29
C ALA A 82 -2.65 -2.62 -18.32
N ASN A 83 -3.32 -1.45 -18.31
CA ASN A 83 -4.33 -1.07 -19.28
C ASN A 83 -3.93 0.12 -20.16
N GLY A 84 -2.64 0.51 -20.16
CA GLY A 84 -2.12 1.64 -20.94
C GLY A 84 -2.32 3.02 -20.29
N ALA A 85 -2.91 3.09 -19.09
CA ALA A 85 -2.97 4.32 -18.30
C ALA A 85 -1.58 4.78 -17.84
N ARG A 86 -1.34 6.09 -17.65
CA ARG A 86 -0.10 6.61 -17.07
C ARG A 86 -0.24 6.92 -15.57
N LEU A 87 0.33 6.08 -14.71
CA LEU A 87 0.26 6.26 -13.26
C LEU A 87 1.41 7.14 -12.76
N SER A 88 1.13 8.08 -11.86
CA SER A 88 2.20 8.83 -11.18
C SER A 88 2.89 7.95 -10.13
N SER A 89 4.21 8.09 -10.01
CA SER A 89 4.99 7.29 -9.05
C SER A 89 4.56 7.54 -7.61
N GLU A 90 4.31 8.81 -7.26
CA GLU A 90 3.79 9.22 -5.94
C GLU A 90 2.50 8.47 -5.60
N ARG A 91 1.58 8.35 -6.57
CA ARG A 91 0.31 7.67 -6.36
C ARG A 91 0.49 6.17 -6.14
N ILE A 92 1.36 5.53 -6.92
CA ILE A 92 1.68 4.12 -6.76
C ILE A 92 2.23 3.86 -5.35
N SER A 93 3.17 4.69 -4.90
CA SER A 93 3.77 4.61 -3.58
C SER A 93 2.73 4.81 -2.46
N LEU A 94 1.91 5.86 -2.55
CA LEU A 94 0.85 6.14 -1.58
C LEU A 94 -0.15 4.98 -1.46
N MET A 95 -0.64 4.44 -2.60
CA MET A 95 -1.61 3.34 -2.57
C MET A 95 -0.99 2.07 -2.02
N PHE A 96 0.23 1.73 -2.41
CA PHE A 96 0.91 0.57 -1.85
C PHE A 96 1.11 0.70 -0.34
N ALA A 97 1.50 1.89 0.10
CA ALA A 97 1.78 2.17 1.50
C ALA A 97 0.58 1.99 2.41
N HIS A 98 -0.61 2.45 2.01
CA HIS A 98 -1.83 2.21 2.80
C HIS A 98 -2.01 0.73 3.13
N TRP A 99 -1.85 -0.14 2.15
CA TRP A 99 -1.99 -1.59 2.34
C TRP A 99 -0.85 -2.20 3.18
N ALA A 100 0.39 -1.77 2.93
CA ALA A 100 1.56 -2.26 3.64
C ALA A 100 1.55 -1.84 5.12
N MET A 101 1.29 -0.55 5.38
CA MET A 101 1.29 0.04 6.71
C MET A 101 0.15 -0.48 7.58
N GLU A 102 -1.06 -0.60 7.03
CA GLU A 102 -2.17 -1.23 7.75
C GLU A 102 -1.86 -2.69 8.11
N THR A 103 -1.17 -3.41 7.22
CA THR A 103 -0.71 -4.77 7.52
C THR A 103 0.31 -4.82 8.67
N LEU A 104 1.23 -3.85 8.73
CA LEU A 104 2.17 -3.72 9.84
C LEU A 104 1.44 -3.37 11.15
N GLU A 105 0.44 -2.50 11.08
CA GLU A 105 -0.37 -2.09 12.24
C GLU A 105 -1.16 -3.24 12.85
N LEU A 106 -1.55 -4.27 12.08
CA LEU A 106 -2.23 -5.45 12.62
C LEU A 106 -1.47 -6.07 13.80
N LEU A 107 -0.14 -6.18 13.70
CA LEU A 107 0.69 -6.74 14.78
C LEU A 107 0.63 -5.86 16.04
N ARG A 108 0.66 -4.54 15.87
CA ARG A 108 0.60 -3.55 16.97
C ARG A 108 -0.79 -3.53 17.61
N SER A 109 -1.81 -3.78 16.81
CA SER A 109 -3.22 -3.90 17.22
C SER A 109 -3.60 -5.27 17.82
N GLY A 110 -2.64 -6.19 17.98
CA GLY A 110 -2.84 -7.46 18.70
C GLY A 110 -3.19 -8.66 17.84
N MET A 111 -2.97 -8.58 16.52
CA MET A 111 -2.97 -9.75 15.63
C MET A 111 -1.85 -10.72 16.06
N PRO A 112 -2.15 -12.00 16.34
CA PRO A 112 -1.12 -12.97 16.66
C PRO A 112 -0.10 -13.10 15.53
N ARG A 113 1.18 -13.24 15.91
CA ARG A 113 2.27 -13.41 14.94
C ARG A 113 2.01 -14.63 14.06
N ARG A 114 2.35 -14.51 12.77
CA ARG A 114 2.23 -15.57 11.75
C ARG A 114 0.78 -15.99 11.43
N CYS A 115 -0.24 -15.32 11.95
CA CYS A 115 -1.64 -15.58 11.59
C CYS A 115 -2.12 -14.80 10.36
N PHE A 116 -1.35 -13.82 9.86
CA PHE A 116 -1.74 -13.00 8.73
C PHE A 116 -0.61 -12.87 7.72
N LYS A 117 -0.96 -12.84 6.43
CA LYS A 117 -0.06 -12.51 5.32
C LYS A 117 -0.80 -11.67 4.28
N LEU A 118 -0.22 -10.52 3.93
CA LEU A 118 -0.60 -9.77 2.74
C LEU A 118 0.20 -10.29 1.53
N VAL A 119 -0.48 -10.43 0.39
CA VAL A 119 0.13 -10.74 -0.91
C VAL A 119 -0.39 -9.72 -1.91
N ILE A 120 0.51 -9.00 -2.58
CA ILE A 120 0.16 -8.15 -3.72
C ILE A 120 0.32 -8.98 -4.98
N ASP A 121 -0.79 -9.20 -5.68
CA ASP A 121 -0.90 -10.02 -6.88
C ASP A 121 -0.77 -9.15 -8.14
N GLY A 122 0.23 -9.44 -8.96
CA GLY A 122 0.56 -8.70 -10.17
C GLY A 122 -0.23 -9.10 -11.41
N ASP A 123 -1.14 -10.07 -11.36
CA ASP A 123 -1.92 -10.49 -12.52
C ASP A 123 -2.91 -9.40 -13.00
N PRO A 124 -3.01 -9.10 -14.31
CA PRO A 124 -2.51 -9.91 -15.43
C PRO A 124 -1.13 -9.52 -15.96
N ALA A 125 -0.46 -8.52 -15.37
CA ALA A 125 0.82 -7.99 -15.85
C ALA A 125 1.94 -8.13 -14.79
N PRO A 126 2.35 -9.36 -14.42
CA PRO A 126 3.26 -9.58 -13.30
C PRO A 126 4.66 -9.00 -13.53
N GLN A 127 5.15 -8.96 -14.78
CA GLN A 127 6.44 -8.35 -15.09
C GLN A 127 6.40 -6.84 -14.86
N LEU A 128 5.32 -6.19 -15.29
CA LEU A 128 5.12 -4.76 -15.05
C LEU A 128 4.96 -4.48 -13.55
N ALA A 129 4.19 -5.29 -12.82
CA ALA A 129 4.06 -5.18 -11.37
C ALA A 129 5.41 -5.25 -10.66
N THR A 130 6.28 -6.18 -11.09
CA THR A 130 7.65 -6.31 -10.56
C THR A 130 8.50 -5.07 -10.87
N ARG A 131 8.36 -4.48 -12.07
CA ARG A 131 9.04 -3.23 -12.41
C ARG A 131 8.57 -2.08 -11.53
N LEU A 132 7.26 -1.88 -11.38
CA LEU A 132 6.72 -0.82 -10.51
C LEU A 132 7.21 -0.99 -9.06
N PHE A 133 7.20 -2.22 -8.54
CA PHE A 133 7.71 -2.48 -7.20
C PHE A 133 9.20 -2.09 -7.07
N ARG A 134 10.04 -2.53 -8.00
CA ARG A 134 11.48 -2.26 -7.96
C ARG A 134 11.81 -0.78 -8.20
N ASP A 135 11.25 -0.21 -9.25
CA ASP A 135 11.69 1.09 -9.80
C ASP A 135 11.02 2.27 -9.07
N ILE A 136 9.88 2.01 -8.40
CA ILE A 136 9.11 3.03 -7.67
C ILE A 136 9.07 2.73 -6.17
N ILE A 137 8.50 1.59 -5.76
CA ILE A 137 8.26 1.31 -4.34
C ILE A 137 9.59 1.21 -3.57
N GLN A 138 10.53 0.39 -4.04
CA GLN A 138 11.83 0.25 -3.38
C GLN A 138 12.65 1.54 -3.45
N ARG A 139 12.60 2.25 -4.59
CA ARG A 139 13.26 3.56 -4.76
C ARG A 139 12.74 4.57 -3.74
N ASP A 140 11.43 4.70 -3.61
CA ASP A 140 10.79 5.69 -2.74
C ASP A 140 10.99 5.32 -1.26
N ALA A 141 10.91 4.03 -0.89
CA ALA A 141 11.25 3.56 0.45
C ALA A 141 12.72 3.87 0.82
N THR A 142 13.65 3.66 -0.13
CA THR A 142 15.07 4.00 0.07
C THR A 142 15.26 5.50 0.29
N TRP A 143 14.63 6.34 -0.54
CA TRP A 143 14.72 7.80 -0.40
C TRP A 143 14.10 8.30 0.90
N GLN A 144 12.97 7.73 1.32
CA GLN A 144 12.37 8.07 2.61
C GLN A 144 13.37 7.81 3.73
N ARG A 145 14.05 6.66 3.74
CA ARG A 145 15.07 6.34 4.75
C ARG A 145 16.24 7.32 4.75
N VAL A 146 16.72 7.73 3.58
CA VAL A 146 17.79 8.74 3.45
C VAL A 146 17.34 10.08 4.04
N ILE A 147 16.11 10.51 3.73
CA ILE A 147 15.53 11.75 4.24
C ILE A 147 15.36 11.69 5.76
N GLU A 148 14.90 10.57 6.31
CA GLU A 148 14.77 10.36 7.77
C GLU A 148 16.10 10.51 8.50
N VAL A 149 17.17 9.90 7.97
CA VAL A 149 18.53 10.02 8.52
C VAL A 149 19.02 11.46 8.46
N ALA A 150 18.86 12.13 7.31
CA ALA A 150 19.27 13.52 7.14
C ALA A 150 18.52 14.45 8.11
N ASN A 151 17.21 14.25 8.27
CA ASN A 151 16.37 15.02 9.18
C ASN A 151 16.71 14.78 10.65
N SER A 152 17.03 13.54 11.02
CA SER A 152 17.52 13.23 12.37
C SER A 152 18.84 13.93 12.69
N ALA A 153 19.79 13.94 11.75
CA ALA A 153 21.05 14.64 11.90
C ALA A 153 20.87 16.17 12.03
N LEU A 154 19.96 16.76 11.25
CA LEU A 154 19.61 18.18 11.35
C LEU A 154 18.97 18.50 12.71
N ARG A 155 18.02 17.69 13.18
CA ARG A 155 17.40 17.82 14.52
C ARG A 155 18.43 17.80 15.64
N SER A 156 19.41 16.91 15.56
CA SER A 156 20.48 16.83 16.55
C SER A 156 21.39 18.05 16.55
N LYS A 157 21.61 18.67 15.38
CA LYS A 157 22.51 19.82 15.22
C LYS A 157 21.83 21.15 15.57
N TYR A 158 20.52 21.26 15.33
CA TYR A 158 19.73 22.46 15.57
C TYR A 158 18.49 22.12 16.42
N PRO A 159 18.66 21.85 17.73
CA PRO A 159 17.58 21.33 18.58
C PRO A 159 16.50 22.38 18.92
N THR A 160 16.78 23.66 18.72
CA THR A 160 15.92 24.79 19.15
C THR A 160 15.35 25.62 18.00
N GLU A 161 15.67 25.31 16.74
CA GLU A 161 15.00 25.99 15.63
C GLU A 161 13.57 25.45 15.51
N GLU A 162 12.58 26.32 15.76
CA GLU A 162 11.15 26.14 15.43
C GLU A 162 10.90 25.89 13.91
N GLY A 163 11.97 25.76 13.12
CA GLY A 163 11.98 25.85 11.66
C GLY A 163 12.49 24.60 10.96
N ILE A 164 12.31 23.39 11.51
CA ILE A 164 12.27 22.23 10.60
C ILE A 164 10.98 22.40 9.81
N PRO A 165 11.03 22.73 8.51
CA PRO A 165 9.84 23.10 7.78
C PRO A 165 8.81 21.98 7.90
N PHE A 166 7.55 22.35 8.12
CA PHE A 166 6.41 21.42 8.23
C PHE A 166 6.39 20.38 7.09
N TYR A 167 6.92 20.75 5.93
CA TYR A 167 7.07 19.90 4.74
C TYR A 167 8.09 18.76 4.90
N LEU A 168 9.06 18.84 5.82
CA LEU A 168 10.01 17.76 6.10
C LEU A 168 9.46 16.71 7.07
N THR A 169 8.42 17.02 7.85
CA THR A 169 7.78 16.08 8.79
C THR A 169 6.49 15.47 8.27
N HIS A 170 5.80 16.20 7.38
CA HIS A 170 4.50 15.80 6.82
C HIS A 170 4.53 15.82 5.29
N SER A 171 5.70 15.61 4.68
CA SER A 171 5.71 15.34 3.24
C SER A 171 4.78 14.14 3.03
N PRO A 172 3.85 14.18 2.07
CA PRO A 172 3.13 13.00 1.60
C PRO A 172 4.07 12.02 0.88
N ALA A 173 5.31 11.88 1.35
CA ALA A 173 6.33 10.94 0.92
C ALA A 173 6.78 10.02 2.10
N TYR A 174 6.20 10.20 3.30
CA TYR A 174 6.46 9.35 4.47
C TYR A 174 5.39 8.27 4.61
N PHE A 175 5.66 7.14 4.00
CA PHE A 175 4.68 6.09 3.78
C PHE A 175 5.18 4.69 4.15
N PHE A 176 6.48 4.54 4.37
CA PHE A 176 7.16 3.26 4.54
C PHE A 176 7.79 3.09 5.93
N ASP A 177 7.24 3.69 6.98
CA ASP A 177 7.78 3.54 8.34
C ASP A 177 7.79 2.06 8.77
N GLY A 178 8.96 1.55 9.16
CA GLY A 178 9.14 0.14 9.51
C GLY A 178 8.99 -0.86 8.34
N PHE A 179 8.86 -0.39 7.09
CA PHE A 179 8.93 -1.24 5.91
C PHE A 179 10.39 -1.62 5.64
N SER A 180 10.65 -2.90 5.36
CA SER A 180 12.01 -3.40 5.10
C SER A 180 12.38 -3.28 3.62
N ASP A 181 13.66 -3.02 3.34
CA ASP A 181 14.25 -3.04 1.99
C ASP A 181 14.26 -4.44 1.34
#